data_AF-A0A060C1Q4-F1
#
_entry.id   AF-A0A060C1Q4-F1
#
_cell.length_a   1.000
_cell.length_b   1.000
_cell.length_c   1.000
_cell.angle_alpha   90.00
_cell.angle_beta   90.00
_cell.angle_gamma   90.00
#
_symmetry.space_group_name_H-M   'P 1'
#
loop_
_entity.id
_entity.type
_entity.pdbx_description
1 polymer ?
#
loop_
_entity_poly.entity_id
_entity_poly.type
_entity_poly.pdbx_seq_one_letter_code
_entity_poly.pdbx_strand_id
1 'polypeptide(L)' 'GLAQWTYGFVEVRAKLPCGKGTWPAIWMLGADDAAGWPAQGEIDIMEQVGWQPGVIHGTIPHQGPIIGRGSAPRSARN' A
#
# COMPACT_ATOMS: atom_id res chain seq x y z
N GLY A 1 10.63 -12.65 -1.15
CA GLY A 1 11.84 -11.79 -0.99
C GLY A 1 12.84 -12.43 -0.04
N LEU A 2 13.98 -11.77 0.22
CA LEU A 2 15.02 -12.28 1.14
C LEU A 2 14.59 -12.30 2.61
N ALA A 3 13.59 -11.49 2.97
CA ALA A 3 13.00 -11.45 4.29
C ALA A 3 11.51 -11.13 4.20
N GLN A 4 10.75 -11.59 5.20
CA GLN A 4 9.33 -11.38 5.36
C GLN A 4 9.02 -11.28 6.85
N TRP A 5 8.05 -10.44 7.20
CA TRP A 5 7.63 -10.21 8.57
C TRP A 5 6.11 -10.17 8.64
N THR A 6 5.57 -10.58 9.78
CA THR A 6 4.14 -10.47 10.07
C THR A 6 4.01 -9.77 11.40
N TYR A 7 3.30 -8.63 11.37
CA TYR A 7 3.18 -7.70 12.49
C TYR A 7 4.53 -7.08 12.91
N GLY A 8 4.47 -6.23 13.95
CA GLY A 8 5.62 -5.52 14.49
C GLY A 8 5.60 -4.03 14.18
N PHE A 9 6.71 -3.37 14.49
CA PHE A 9 6.93 -1.95 14.22
C PHE A 9 8.08 -1.81 13.24
N VAL A 10 7.83 -1.13 12.12
CA VAL A 10 8.81 -0.86 11.07
C VAL A 10 9.08 0.64 11.04
N GLU A 11 10.34 1.03 11.24
CA GLU A 11 10.78 2.42 11.14
C GLU A 11 11.83 2.55 10.04
N VAL A 12 11.67 3.57 9.20
CA VAL A 12 12.63 3.89 8.14
C VAL A 12 12.94 5.38 8.19
N ARG A 13 14.24 5.72 8.23
CA ARG A 13 14.72 7.10 8.10
C ARG A 13 15.46 7.24 6.77
N ALA A 14 14.89 8.02 5.85
CA ALA A 14 15.43 8.21 4.50
C ALA A 14 15.46 9.70 4.12
N LYS A 15 16.39 10.07 3.22
CA LYS A 15 16.39 11.34 2.50
C LYS A 15 15.87 11.11 1.09
N LEU A 16 14.81 11.81 0.71
CA LEU A 16 14.18 11.63 -0.59
C LEU A 16 14.92 12.41 -1.69
N PRO A 17 14.94 11.90 -2.93
CA PRO A 17 15.42 12.65 -4.08
C PRO A 17 14.49 13.82 -4.40
N CYS A 18 15.08 14.98 -4.72
CA CYS A 18 14.35 16.17 -5.15
C CYS A 18 14.43 16.32 -6.67
N GLY A 19 13.29 16.34 -7.36
CA GLY A 19 13.24 16.60 -8.79
C GLY A 19 11.87 16.28 -9.37
N LYS A 20 11.44 17.06 -10.37
CA LYS A 20 10.19 16.75 -11.07
C LYS A 20 10.36 15.42 -11.82
N GLY A 21 9.39 14.52 -11.67
CA GLY A 21 9.42 13.18 -12.28
C GLY A 21 10.00 12.08 -11.38
N THR A 22 10.53 12.39 -10.19
CA THR A 22 10.86 11.37 -9.21
C THR A 22 9.58 10.79 -8.57
N TRP A 23 9.63 9.52 -8.19
CA TRP A 23 8.59 8.86 -7.39
C TRP A 23 9.25 7.86 -6.43
N PRO A 24 9.92 8.34 -5.37
CA PRO A 24 10.44 7.45 -4.35
C PRO A 24 9.29 6.85 -3.54
N ALA A 25 9.42 5.56 -3.21
CA ALA A 25 8.47 4.83 -2.39
C ALA A 25 9.19 3.93 -1.38
N ILE A 26 8.62 3.84 -0.18
CA ILE A 26 8.93 2.82 0.83
C ILE A 26 7.62 2.10 1.09
N TRP A 27 7.57 0.82 0.70
CA TRP A 27 6.34 0.04 0.68
C TRP A 27 6.62 -1.41 1.09
N MET A 28 5.56 -2.13 1.39
CA MET A 28 5.56 -3.55 1.68
C MET A 28 4.51 -4.25 0.82
N LEU A 29 4.79 -5.49 0.44
CA LEU A 29 3.87 -6.35 -0.30
C LEU A 29 3.66 -7.65 0.48
N GLY A 30 2.43 -8.16 0.48
CA GLY A 30 2.16 -9.47 1.07
C GLY A 30 2.93 -10.59 0.36
N ALA A 31 3.24 -11.64 1.11
CA ALA A 31 4.04 -12.77 0.61
C ALA A 31 3.21 -13.87 -0.08
N ASP A 32 1.88 -13.73 -0.13
CA ASP A 32 0.99 -14.67 -0.80
C ASP A 32 0.86 -14.34 -2.29
N ASP A 33 1.88 -14.72 -3.06
CA ASP A 33 1.93 -14.50 -4.52
C ASP A 33 0.76 -15.17 -5.27
N ALA A 34 0.12 -16.20 -4.68
CA ALA A 34 -0.99 -16.89 -5.32
C ALA A 34 -2.29 -16.05 -5.31
N ALA A 35 -2.47 -15.18 -4.30
CA ALA A 35 -3.59 -14.26 -4.25
C ALA A 35 -3.46 -13.16 -5.34
N GLY A 36 -2.23 -12.76 -5.67
CA GLY A 36 -1.94 -11.72 -6.65
C GLY A 36 -2.35 -10.31 -6.18
N TRP A 37 -1.86 -9.27 -6.84
CA TRP A 37 -2.21 -7.89 -6.50
C TRP A 37 -3.63 -7.52 -6.98
N PRO A 38 -4.44 -6.76 -6.20
CA PRO A 38 -4.16 -6.21 -4.87
C PRO A 38 -4.58 -7.13 -3.71
N ALA A 39 -5.04 -8.35 -4.01
CA ALA A 39 -5.57 -9.29 -3.02
C ALA A 39 -4.53 -9.75 -1.99
N GLN A 40 -3.26 -9.89 -2.42
CA GLN A 40 -2.14 -10.23 -1.55
C GLN A 40 -1.79 -9.12 -0.55
N GLY A 41 -2.32 -7.91 -0.76
CA GLY A 41 -2.12 -6.75 0.12
C GLY A 41 -0.84 -5.96 -0.18
N GLU A 42 -0.92 -4.65 0.07
CA GLU A 42 0.15 -3.68 -0.07
C GLU A 42 0.03 -2.64 1.05
N ILE A 43 1.18 -2.17 1.56
CA ILE A 43 1.24 -1.09 2.54
C ILE A 43 2.26 -0.07 2.02
N ASP A 44 1.77 1.08 1.59
CA ASP A 44 2.60 2.20 1.20
C ASP A 44 2.90 3.05 2.43
N ILE A 45 4.07 2.81 3.05
CA ILE A 45 4.52 3.53 4.25
C ILE A 45 4.81 4.99 3.90
N MET A 46 5.41 5.23 2.74
CA MET A 46 5.73 6.56 2.23
C MET A 46 5.80 6.54 0.72
N GLU A 47 5.01 7.38 0.07
CA GLU A 47 5.17 7.75 -1.33
C GLU A 47 5.24 9.27 -1.48
N GLN A 48 6.11 9.73 -2.38
CA GLN A 48 6.20 11.15 -2.74
C GLN A 48 6.19 11.27 -4.26
N VAL A 49 5.53 12.31 -4.77
CA VAL A 49 5.56 12.63 -6.19
C VAL A 49 6.44 13.86 -6.40
N GLY A 50 7.42 13.75 -7.29
CA GLY A 50 8.46 14.76 -7.54
C GLY A 50 7.95 16.16 -7.88
N TRP A 51 6.73 16.27 -8.37
CA TRP A 51 6.09 17.56 -8.65
C TRP A 51 5.42 18.20 -7.43
N GLN A 52 5.21 17.46 -6.33
CA GLN A 52 4.76 17.95 -5.01
C GLN A 52 5.67 17.43 -3.87
N PRO A 53 6.94 17.87 -3.79
CA PRO A 53 7.90 17.33 -2.82
C PRO A 53 7.58 17.58 -1.34
N GLY A 54 6.60 18.43 -1.03
CA GLY A 54 6.11 18.69 0.33
C GLY A 54 4.96 17.79 0.78
N VAL A 55 4.51 16.86 -0.06
CA VAL A 55 3.38 15.98 0.22
C VAL A 55 3.85 14.53 0.23
N ILE A 56 3.52 13.83 1.31
CA ILE A 56 3.70 12.40 1.47
C ILE A 56 2.34 11.72 1.46
N HIS A 57 2.25 10.61 0.73
CA HIS A 57 1.08 9.76 0.69
C HIS A 57 1.38 8.47 1.44
N GLY A 58 0.43 8.04 2.26
CA GLY A 58 0.38 6.71 2.83
C GLY A 58 -0.91 6.05 2.37
N THR A 59 -0.80 4.87 1.78
CA THR A 59 -1.91 4.24 1.06
C THR A 59 -1.99 2.76 1.43
N ILE A 60 -3.21 2.23 1.44
CA ILE A 60 -3.47 0.80 1.54
C ILE A 60 -4.29 0.42 0.31
N PRO A 61 -3.65 -0.10 -0.74
CA PRO A 61 -4.35 -0.69 -1.86
C PRO A 61 -5.14 -1.91 -1.39
N HIS A 62 -6.38 -2.02 -1.83
CA HIS A 62 -7.22 -3.16 -1.47
C HIS A 62 -8.10 -3.57 -2.65
N GLN A 63 -8.55 -4.82 -2.60
CA GLN A 63 -9.51 -5.33 -3.57
C GLN A 63 -10.94 -4.92 -3.21
N GLY A 64 -11.73 -4.57 -4.22
CA GLY A 64 -13.15 -4.28 -4.08
C GLY A 64 -13.47 -2.85 -3.61
N PRO A 65 -14.76 -2.51 -3.41
CA PRO A 65 -15.16 -1.19 -2.95
C PRO A 65 -14.91 -1.02 -1.44
N ILE A 66 -14.52 0.19 -1.01
CA ILE A 66 -14.52 0.56 0.41
C ILE A 66 -15.97 0.63 0.88
N ILE A 67 -16.46 -0.44 1.48
CA ILE A 67 -17.79 -0.43 2.11
C ILE A 67 -17.72 0.29 3.45
N GLY A 68 -18.01 1.60 3.43
CA GLY A 68 -18.40 2.30 4.65
C GLY A 68 -19.59 1.58 5.28
N ARG A 69 -19.50 1.29 6.59
CA ARG A 69 -20.51 0.63 7.42
C ARG A 69 -21.95 0.86 6.90
N GLY A 70 -22.59 -0.17 6.34
CA GLY A 70 -24.01 -0.13 6.01
C GLY A 70 -24.51 -1.03 4.87
N SER A 71 -23.67 -1.48 3.96
CA SER A 71 -24.12 -2.39 2.88
C SER A 71 -24.03 -3.84 3.35
N ALA A 72 -25.18 -4.37 3.82
CA ALA A 72 -25.39 -5.79 4.05
C ALA A 72 -24.86 -6.64 2.86
N PRO A 73 -24.33 -7.84 3.12
CA PRO A 73 -23.81 -8.69 2.07
C PRO A 73 -24.93 -8.96 1.05
N ARG A 74 -24.68 -8.68 -0.23
CA ARG A 74 -25.49 -9.29 -1.29
C ARG A 74 -25.28 -10.79 -1.15
N SER A 75 -26.30 -11.45 -0.60
CA SER A 75 -26.53 -12.88 -0.67
C SER A 75 -25.98 -13.41 -1.98
N ALA A 76 -24.99 -14.31 -1.91
CA ALA A 76 -24.74 -15.24 -2.99
C ALA A 76 -26.09 -15.89 -3.32
N ARG A 77 -26.59 -15.65 -4.53
CA ARG A 77 -27.67 -16.45 -5.11
C ARG A 77 -26.97 -17.40 -6.08
N ASN A 78 -27.25 -18.69 -5.85
CA ASN A 78 -26.98 -19.91 -6.63
C ASN A 78 -26.01 -19.79 -7.81
#